data_AF-A0A140GYK2-F1
#
_entry.id   AF-A0A140GYK2-F1
#
_cell.length_a   1.000
_cell.length_b   1.000
_cell.length_c   1.000
_cell.angle_alpha   90.00
_cell.angle_beta   90.00
_cell.angle_gamma   90.00
#
_symmetry.space_group_name_H-M   'P 1'
#
loop_
_entity.id
_entity.type
_entity.pdbx_description
1 polymer ?
#
loop_
_entity_poly.entity_id
_entity_poly.type
_entity_poly.pdbx_seq_one_letter_code
_entity_poly.pdbx_strand_id
1 'polypeptide(L)'
;MGDGMYHFLKVSGVTIRSLHRRLNRKLASNRVANDGDEMVVLDDLQRDKVFNEGSFPSWAAYAGYALLTVISVVTVLIMFRQIKWYYVVVAYILAPLLGFANSYGTGLTDINMAYNYGKIALFVFASWAGKDNGVIAGLAGGTLVKQLVMASADLMHDFKTGHLTMTSPRSLLAAQFVGTAMGCIVAPLTFLLFYNAFDIGNPDGYWKAPYGLIYRNMAILGVEGFSVLPKHCLALSGVFFAFAFVLSVARDILPRKYARLVPLPMAMAVPFLVGGSFAIDMCVGSLIVFVYNKMNRNEAAFMVPAVASGLICGDGVWTFPSSVLALAKIKPPICMKFTPGT
;
A
#
# COMPACT_ATOMS: atom_id res chain seq x y z
N MET A 1 -10.06 5.39 8.17
CA MET A 1 -9.72 4.74 9.46
C MET A 1 -10.71 3.63 9.78
N GLY A 2 -12.03 3.88 9.84
CA GLY A 2 -13.04 2.84 10.15
C GLY A 2 -13.03 1.64 9.20
N ASP A 3 -13.08 1.89 7.89
CA ASP A 3 -12.96 0.86 6.86
C ASP A 3 -11.63 0.09 6.95
N GLY A 4 -10.50 0.82 7.08
CA GLY A 4 -9.18 0.21 7.28
C GLY A 4 -9.07 -0.63 8.55
N MET A 5 -9.73 -0.25 9.65
CA MET A 5 -9.77 -1.05 10.88
C MET A 5 -10.64 -2.30 10.71
N TYR A 6 -11.79 -2.18 10.04
CA TYR A 6 -12.61 -3.35 9.72
C TYR A 6 -11.83 -4.36 8.89
N HIS A 7 -11.18 -3.90 7.81
CA HIS A 7 -10.35 -4.74 6.97
C HIS A 7 -9.16 -5.33 7.73
N PHE A 8 -8.50 -4.53 8.57
CA PHE A 8 -7.44 -5.02 9.44
C PHE A 8 -7.93 -6.16 10.36
N LEU A 9 -9.01 -5.95 11.11
CA LEU A 9 -9.57 -6.96 12.01
C LEU A 9 -10.06 -8.20 11.25
N LYS A 10 -10.72 -8.02 10.11
CA LYS A 10 -11.19 -9.11 9.24
C LYS A 10 -10.02 -9.95 8.74
N VAL A 11 -9.00 -9.30 8.20
CA VAL A 11 -7.80 -9.95 7.67
C VAL A 11 -7.07 -10.68 8.79
N SER A 12 -6.81 -10.03 9.93
CA SER A 12 -6.18 -10.68 11.10
C SER A 12 -7.00 -11.86 11.62
N GLY A 13 -8.33 -11.73 11.71
CA GLY A 13 -9.21 -12.81 12.16
C GLY A 13 -9.24 -14.00 11.20
N VAL A 14 -9.29 -13.76 9.89
CA VAL A 14 -9.18 -14.79 8.86
C VAL A 14 -7.83 -15.49 8.95
N THR A 15 -6.74 -14.72 9.13
CA THR A 15 -5.37 -15.22 9.29
C THR A 15 -5.22 -16.13 10.50
N ILE A 16 -5.70 -15.69 11.68
CA ILE A 16 -5.63 -16.49 12.91
C ILE A 16 -6.46 -17.77 12.76
N ARG A 17 -7.68 -17.66 12.20
CA ARG A 17 -8.58 -18.81 12.04
C ARG A 17 -8.01 -19.82 11.04
N SER A 18 -7.43 -19.38 9.93
CA SER A 18 -6.84 -20.28 8.95
C SER A 18 -5.54 -20.91 9.46
N LEU A 19 -4.72 -20.16 10.21
CA LEU A 19 -3.53 -20.69 10.86
C LEU A 19 -3.90 -21.77 11.89
N HIS A 20 -4.89 -21.50 12.74
CA HIS A 20 -5.40 -22.46 13.71
C HIS A 20 -5.99 -23.71 13.02
N ARG A 21 -6.77 -23.54 11.94
CA ARG A 21 -7.28 -24.65 11.14
C ARG A 21 -6.15 -25.45 10.48
N ARG A 22 -5.12 -24.81 9.94
CA ARG A 22 -3.97 -25.51 9.32
C ARG A 22 -3.16 -26.28 10.37
N LEU A 23 -2.97 -25.73 11.57
CA LEU A 23 -2.33 -26.44 12.68
C LEU A 23 -3.15 -27.68 13.08
N ASN A 24 -4.48 -27.53 13.21
CA ASN A 24 -5.36 -28.65 13.54
C ASN A 24 -5.49 -29.67 12.39
N ARG A 25 -5.41 -29.22 11.13
CA ARG A 25 -5.50 -30.10 9.94
C ARG A 25 -4.19 -30.83 9.68
N LYS A 26 -3.02 -30.27 9.98
CA LYS A 26 -1.74 -31.02 10.01
C LYS A 26 -1.77 -32.18 11.00
N LEU A 27 -2.55 -32.07 12.07
CA LEU A 27 -2.83 -33.16 13.02
C LEU A 27 -3.79 -34.24 12.46
N ALA A 28 -4.71 -33.87 11.57
CA ALA A 28 -5.70 -34.78 10.99
C ALA A 28 -5.30 -35.39 9.63
N SER A 29 -4.39 -34.75 8.89
CA SER A 29 -4.00 -35.10 7.51
C SER A 29 -3.09 -36.33 7.40
N ASN A 30 -2.69 -36.96 8.51
CA ASN A 30 -1.96 -38.23 8.49
C ASN A 30 -2.84 -39.44 8.08
N ARG A 31 -4.08 -39.26 7.60
CA ARG A 31 -5.01 -40.40 7.44
C ARG A 31 -5.75 -40.60 6.12
N VAL A 32 -5.93 -39.65 5.20
CA VAL A 32 -6.67 -39.97 3.95
C VAL A 32 -6.31 -39.02 2.80
N ALA A 33 -5.96 -39.57 1.63
CA ALA A 33 -5.96 -38.89 0.33
C ALA A 33 -6.76 -39.75 -0.66
N ASN A 34 -7.50 -39.12 -1.58
CA ASN A 34 -8.49 -39.72 -2.49
C ASN A 34 -8.18 -39.32 -3.96
N ASP A 35 -8.38 -40.23 -4.92
CA ASP A 35 -7.90 -40.22 -6.32
C ASP A 35 -8.27 -39.02 -7.23
N GLY A 36 -9.31 -38.23 -6.92
CA GLY A 36 -9.72 -37.11 -7.78
C GLY A 36 -8.84 -35.86 -7.67
N ASP A 37 -8.09 -35.76 -6.57
CA ASP A 37 -7.14 -34.67 -6.27
C ASP A 37 -5.78 -34.91 -6.95
N GLU A 38 -5.52 -36.11 -7.48
CA GLU A 38 -4.16 -36.58 -7.78
C GLU A 38 -3.47 -35.76 -8.88
N MET A 39 -4.19 -35.33 -9.93
CA MET A 39 -3.61 -34.59 -11.05
C MET A 39 -3.31 -33.13 -10.69
N VAL A 40 -4.20 -32.47 -9.93
CA VAL A 40 -3.98 -31.11 -9.39
C VAL A 40 -2.88 -31.14 -8.33
N VAL A 41 -2.87 -32.19 -7.51
CA VAL A 41 -1.81 -32.44 -6.52
C VAL A 41 -0.47 -32.72 -7.21
N LEU A 42 -0.44 -33.42 -8.35
CA LEU A 42 0.79 -33.68 -9.09
C LEU A 42 1.38 -32.41 -9.72
N ASP A 43 0.53 -31.56 -10.32
CA ASP A 43 0.94 -30.26 -10.85
C ASP A 43 1.45 -29.34 -9.74
N ASP A 44 0.77 -29.29 -8.60
CA ASP A 44 1.19 -28.49 -7.45
C ASP A 44 2.48 -29.04 -6.82
N LEU A 45 2.65 -30.37 -6.75
CA LEU A 45 3.90 -31.01 -6.30
C LEU A 45 5.06 -30.69 -7.24
N GLN A 46 4.82 -30.64 -8.56
CA GLN A 46 5.84 -30.28 -9.54
C GLN A 46 6.24 -28.80 -9.40
N ARG A 47 5.27 -27.89 -9.24
CA ARG A 47 5.54 -26.47 -8.97
C ARG A 47 6.31 -26.26 -7.66
N ASP A 48 5.90 -26.98 -6.61
CA ASP A 48 6.56 -26.95 -5.31
C ASP A 48 8.00 -27.46 -5.39
N LYS A 49 8.25 -28.51 -6.17
CA LYS A 49 9.60 -29.04 -6.39
C LYS A 49 10.49 -28.00 -7.07
N VAL A 50 10.05 -27.41 -8.17
CA VAL A 50 10.80 -26.37 -8.90
C VAL A 50 11.07 -25.15 -8.02
N PHE A 51 10.08 -24.74 -7.22
CA PHE A 51 10.22 -23.61 -6.30
C PHE A 51 11.22 -23.92 -5.17
N ASN A 52 11.13 -25.11 -4.57
CA ASN A 52 11.99 -25.50 -3.44
C ASN A 52 13.44 -25.74 -3.86
N GLU A 53 13.70 -26.30 -5.05
CA GLU A 53 15.05 -26.47 -5.60
C GLU A 53 15.79 -25.14 -5.78
N GLY A 54 15.04 -24.06 -6.05
CA GLY A 54 15.54 -22.69 -6.17
C GLY A 54 15.59 -21.90 -4.87
N SER A 55 15.11 -22.45 -3.75
CA SER A 55 15.02 -21.71 -2.48
C SER A 55 16.39 -21.37 -1.90
N PHE A 56 16.49 -20.22 -1.23
CA PHE A 56 17.71 -19.76 -0.59
C PHE A 56 17.86 -20.34 0.82
N PRO A 57 19.10 -20.56 1.30
CA PRO A 57 19.31 -20.97 2.67
C PRO A 57 18.74 -19.93 3.62
N SER A 58 17.94 -20.36 4.60
CA SER A 58 17.33 -19.49 5.59
C SER A 58 18.37 -18.66 6.35
N TRP A 59 19.54 -19.24 6.66
CA TRP A 59 20.65 -18.54 7.30
C TRP A 59 21.16 -17.34 6.49
N ALA A 60 21.21 -17.45 5.15
CA ALA A 60 21.67 -16.38 4.28
C ALA A 60 20.66 -15.22 4.25
N ALA A 61 19.36 -15.53 4.31
CA ALA A 61 18.30 -14.53 4.43
C ALA A 61 18.37 -13.79 5.78
N TYR A 62 18.56 -14.50 6.89
CA TYR A 62 18.70 -13.87 8.21
C TYR A 62 19.97 -13.02 8.31
N ALA A 63 21.10 -13.52 7.80
CA ALA A 63 22.36 -12.77 7.78
C ALA A 63 22.27 -11.52 6.90
N GLY A 64 21.68 -11.64 5.70
CA GLY A 64 21.45 -10.51 4.80
C GLY A 64 20.52 -9.47 5.41
N TYR A 65 19.44 -9.90 6.07
CA TYR A 65 18.53 -9.01 6.78
C TYR A 65 19.24 -8.26 7.91
N ALA A 66 20.03 -8.95 8.74
CA ALA A 66 20.78 -8.35 9.83
C ALA A 66 21.78 -7.31 9.32
N LEU A 67 22.55 -7.65 8.28
CA LEU A 67 23.53 -6.75 7.67
C LEU A 67 22.87 -5.48 7.10
N LEU A 68 21.79 -5.66 6.31
CA LEU A 68 21.06 -4.52 5.73
C LEU A 68 20.36 -3.67 6.78
N THR A 69 19.92 -4.28 7.88
CA THR A 69 19.35 -3.56 9.03
C THR A 69 20.42 -2.66 9.67
N VAL A 70 21.64 -3.17 9.89
CA VAL A 70 22.75 -2.37 10.43
C VAL A 70 23.08 -1.21 9.52
N ILE A 71 23.19 -1.45 8.20
CA ILE A 71 23.45 -0.39 7.21
C ILE A 71 22.35 0.67 7.26
N SER A 72 21.08 0.24 7.24
CA SER A 72 19.94 1.15 7.29
C SER A 72 19.91 1.98 8.58
N VAL A 73 20.18 1.37 9.74
CA VAL A 73 20.27 2.10 11.01
C VAL A 73 21.31 3.21 10.91
N VAL A 74 22.51 2.92 10.41
CA VAL A 74 23.57 3.93 10.24
C VAL A 74 23.13 5.04 9.28
N THR A 75 22.59 4.69 8.11
CA THR A 75 22.15 5.67 7.11
C THR A 75 21.02 6.56 7.62
N VAL A 76 20.02 5.99 8.29
CA VAL A 76 18.88 6.73 8.84
C VAL A 76 19.33 7.71 9.92
N LEU A 77 20.30 7.34 10.76
CA LEU A 77 20.85 8.23 11.79
C LEU A 77 21.64 9.40 11.22
N ILE A 78 22.33 9.19 10.10
CA ILE A 78 23.03 10.26 9.37
C ILE A 78 22.02 11.22 8.75
N MET A 79 20.97 10.68 8.11
CA MET A 79 19.95 11.47 7.42
C MET A 79 19.03 12.23 8.38
N PHE A 80 18.65 11.60 9.50
CA PHE A 80 17.75 12.14 10.50
C PHE A 80 18.41 12.06 11.88
N ARG A 81 19.27 13.04 12.18
CA ARG A 81 19.98 13.15 13.47
C ARG A 81 19.03 13.22 14.68
N GLN A 82 17.78 13.59 14.46
CA GLN A 82 16.72 13.70 15.47
C GLN A 82 16.18 12.33 15.92
N ILE A 83 16.42 11.27 15.15
CA ILE A 83 15.94 9.92 15.45
C ILE A 83 17.01 9.18 16.23
N LYS A 84 16.63 8.58 17.36
CA LYS A 84 17.54 7.72 18.13
C LYS A 84 17.57 6.31 17.53
N TRP A 85 18.73 5.67 17.60
CA TRP A 85 19.01 4.36 16.98
C TRP A 85 18.02 3.27 17.40
N TYR A 86 17.56 3.29 18.65
CA TYR A 86 16.66 2.27 19.18
C TYR A 86 15.28 2.29 18.51
N TYR A 87 14.79 3.44 18.02
CA TYR A 87 13.52 3.50 17.29
C TYR A 87 13.60 2.73 15.97
N VAL A 88 14.72 2.88 15.26
CA VAL A 88 14.98 2.21 13.99
C VAL A 88 15.12 0.71 14.21
N VAL A 89 15.87 0.29 15.22
CA VAL A 89 16.02 -1.13 15.58
C VAL A 89 14.67 -1.77 15.94
N VAL A 90 13.86 -1.11 16.77
CA VAL A 90 12.52 -1.61 17.12
C VAL A 90 11.62 -1.70 15.89
N ALA A 91 11.68 -0.73 14.98
CA ALA A 91 10.94 -0.78 13.72
C ALA A 91 11.33 -2.01 12.87
N TYR A 92 12.63 -2.32 12.75
CA TYR A 92 13.12 -3.50 12.03
C TYR A 92 12.82 -4.83 12.74
N ILE A 93 12.60 -4.84 14.04
CA ILE A 93 12.15 -6.06 14.75
C ILE A 93 10.65 -6.28 14.53
N LEU A 94 9.85 -5.22 14.60
CA LEU A 94 8.39 -5.31 14.45
C LEU A 94 7.95 -5.50 12.99
N ALA A 95 8.66 -4.90 12.05
CA ALA A 95 8.25 -4.89 10.65
C ALA A 95 8.12 -6.29 10.00
N PRO A 96 9.01 -7.27 10.22
CA PRO A 96 8.83 -8.62 9.70
C PRO A 96 7.59 -9.33 10.24
N LEU A 97 7.25 -9.13 11.52
CA LEU A 97 6.05 -9.71 12.13
C LEU A 97 4.78 -9.15 11.47
N LEU A 98 4.73 -7.83 11.31
CA LEU A 98 3.63 -7.15 10.63
C LEU A 98 3.61 -7.48 9.12
N GLY A 99 4.79 -7.62 8.51
CA GLY A 99 4.98 -7.98 7.10
C GLY A 99 4.45 -9.37 6.80
N PHE A 100 4.72 -10.35 7.68
CA PHE A 100 4.16 -11.69 7.58
C PHE A 100 2.63 -11.69 7.71
N ALA A 101 2.09 -11.00 8.73
CA ALA A 101 0.64 -10.90 8.91
C ALA A 101 -0.03 -10.23 7.70
N ASN A 102 0.58 -9.18 7.15
CA ASN A 102 0.10 -8.47 5.98
C ASN A 102 0.22 -9.30 4.71
N SER A 103 1.34 -9.95 4.43
CA SER A 103 1.52 -10.77 3.22
C SER A 103 0.58 -11.97 3.22
N TYR A 104 0.42 -12.64 4.36
CA TYR A 104 -0.55 -13.72 4.52
C TYR A 104 -1.99 -13.23 4.30
N GLY A 105 -2.33 -12.09 4.92
CA GLY A 105 -3.64 -11.47 4.79
C GLY A 105 -3.95 -11.02 3.36
N THR A 106 -2.97 -10.43 2.70
CA THR A 106 -3.04 -10.01 1.30
C THR A 106 -3.19 -11.25 0.41
N GLY A 107 -2.44 -12.32 0.65
CA GLY A 107 -2.58 -13.57 -0.10
C GLY A 107 -3.96 -14.23 -0.03
N LEU A 108 -4.74 -13.98 1.04
CA LEU A 108 -6.10 -14.50 1.22
C LEU A 108 -7.20 -13.55 0.75
N THR A 109 -6.96 -12.24 0.82
CA THR A 109 -8.01 -11.21 0.58
C THR A 109 -7.74 -10.32 -0.62
N ASP A 110 -6.55 -10.41 -1.21
CA ASP A 110 -6.02 -9.54 -2.25
C ASP A 110 -5.96 -8.05 -1.85
N ILE A 111 -5.89 -7.77 -0.53
CA ILE A 111 -5.85 -6.41 0.00
C ILE A 111 -4.58 -6.18 0.82
N ASN A 112 -3.71 -5.30 0.31
CA ASN A 112 -2.49 -4.88 0.99
C ASN A 112 -2.77 -3.75 1.98
N MET A 113 -2.50 -3.99 3.26
CA MET A 113 -2.83 -3.08 4.36
C MET A 113 -1.63 -2.27 4.87
N ALA A 114 -0.49 -2.28 4.17
CA ALA A 114 0.77 -1.68 4.62
C ALA A 114 0.64 -0.21 5.06
N TYR A 115 -0.20 0.57 4.40
CA TYR A 115 -0.49 1.96 4.79
C TYR A 115 -1.15 2.08 6.17
N ASN A 116 -2.00 1.14 6.56
CA ASN A 116 -2.65 1.16 7.87
C ASN A 116 -1.66 0.75 8.96
N TYR A 117 -0.86 -0.30 8.73
CA TYR A 117 0.24 -0.68 9.63
C TYR A 117 1.24 0.47 9.82
N GLY A 118 1.62 1.14 8.74
CA GLY A 118 2.51 2.30 8.76
C GLY A 118 1.96 3.46 9.58
N LYS A 119 0.65 3.74 9.49
CA LYS A 119 0.00 4.79 10.30
C LYS A 119 -0.03 4.42 11.79
N ILE A 120 -0.29 3.16 12.14
CA ILE A 120 -0.24 2.70 13.54
C ILE A 120 1.18 2.87 14.07
N ALA A 121 2.19 2.41 13.33
CA ALA A 121 3.60 2.58 13.70
C ALA A 121 3.96 4.07 13.84
N LEU A 122 3.49 4.92 12.93
CA LEU A 122 3.68 6.37 13.01
C LEU A 122 3.17 6.93 14.33
N PHE A 123 1.94 6.60 14.74
CA PHE A 123 1.39 7.09 16.02
C PHE A 123 2.19 6.59 17.23
N VAL A 124 2.60 5.31 17.23
CA VAL A 124 3.41 4.73 18.29
C VAL A 124 4.76 5.45 18.40
N PHE A 125 5.51 5.55 17.30
CA PHE A 125 6.82 6.21 17.31
C PHE A 125 6.72 7.71 17.58
N ALA A 126 5.69 8.39 17.07
CA ALA A 126 5.44 9.81 17.34
C ALA A 126 5.20 10.07 18.83
N SER A 127 4.29 9.31 19.44
CA SER A 127 3.97 9.41 20.87
C SER A 127 5.16 9.08 21.76
N TRP A 128 5.97 8.09 21.38
CA TRP A 128 7.09 7.63 22.17
C TRP A 128 8.27 8.61 22.17
N ALA A 129 8.53 9.26 21.04
CA ALA A 129 9.63 10.21 20.90
C ALA A 129 9.37 11.61 21.50
N GLY A 130 8.12 11.90 21.89
CA GLY A 130 7.77 13.12 22.62
C GLY A 130 7.81 14.40 21.78
N LYS A 131 7.67 15.56 22.43
CA LYS A 131 7.42 16.85 21.77
C LYS A 131 8.54 17.33 20.85
N ASP A 132 9.79 17.10 21.21
CA ASP A 132 10.92 17.73 20.51
C ASP A 132 11.26 17.03 19.19
N ASN A 133 11.14 15.70 19.13
CA ASN A 133 11.56 14.90 17.96
C ASN A 133 10.49 13.93 17.45
N GLY A 134 9.30 13.90 18.06
CA GLY A 134 8.29 12.90 17.78
C GLY A 134 7.69 12.98 16.38
N VAL A 135 7.58 14.17 15.79
CA VAL A 135 7.06 14.30 14.42
C VAL A 135 7.97 13.59 13.42
N ILE A 136 9.28 13.83 13.50
CA ILE A 136 10.27 13.22 12.59
C ILE A 136 10.41 11.73 12.86
N ALA A 137 10.49 11.33 14.14
CA ALA A 137 10.59 9.93 14.53
C ALA A 137 9.35 9.12 14.10
N GLY A 138 8.15 9.69 14.25
CA GLY A 138 6.90 9.09 13.79
C GLY A 138 6.84 8.92 12.28
N LEU A 139 7.17 9.98 11.53
CA LEU A 139 7.17 9.94 10.05
C LEU A 139 8.16 8.92 9.51
N ALA A 140 9.41 8.97 9.98
CA ALA A 140 10.45 8.05 9.52
C ALA A 140 10.20 6.62 9.99
N GLY A 141 9.92 6.39 11.28
CA GLY A 141 9.64 5.07 11.83
C GLY A 141 8.40 4.42 11.20
N GLY A 142 7.31 5.19 11.05
CA GLY A 142 6.10 4.75 10.36
C GLY A 142 6.34 4.41 8.89
N THR A 143 7.17 5.21 8.21
CA THR A 143 7.54 4.95 6.81
C THR A 143 8.42 3.69 6.69
N LEU A 144 9.38 3.48 7.58
CA LEU A 144 10.21 2.27 7.60
C LEU A 144 9.34 1.01 7.73
N VAL A 145 8.44 0.99 8.72
CA VAL A 145 7.51 -0.13 8.91
C VAL A 145 6.61 -0.30 7.69
N LYS A 146 6.01 0.79 7.17
CA LYS A 146 5.17 0.75 5.97
C LYS A 146 5.90 0.11 4.80
N GLN A 147 7.11 0.56 4.47
CA GLN A 147 7.85 0.10 3.30
C GLN A 147 8.23 -1.38 3.41
N LEU A 148 8.64 -1.84 4.60
CA LEU A 148 8.95 -3.26 4.83
C LEU A 148 7.70 -4.15 4.73
N VAL A 149 6.59 -3.71 5.32
CA VAL A 149 5.31 -4.44 5.29
C VAL A 149 4.73 -4.51 3.87
N MET A 150 4.88 -3.43 3.10
CA MET A 150 4.47 -3.35 1.70
C MET A 150 5.32 -4.27 0.84
N ALA A 151 6.65 -4.14 0.91
CA ALA A 151 7.57 -4.97 0.15
C ALA A 151 7.37 -6.46 0.45
N SER A 152 7.11 -6.83 1.71
CA SER A 152 6.83 -8.23 2.07
C SER A 152 5.60 -8.81 1.37
N ALA A 153 4.53 -8.01 1.19
CA ALA A 153 3.33 -8.43 0.49
C ALA A 153 3.55 -8.50 -1.02
N ASP A 154 4.21 -7.49 -1.59
CA ASP A 154 4.50 -7.43 -3.04
C ASP A 154 5.44 -8.58 -3.46
N LEU A 155 6.49 -8.83 -2.69
CA LEU A 155 7.39 -9.98 -2.88
C LEU A 155 6.62 -11.32 -2.81
N MET A 156 5.64 -11.44 -1.90
CA MET A 156 4.81 -12.64 -1.81
C MET A 156 3.95 -12.84 -3.07
N HIS A 157 3.41 -11.77 -3.66
CA HIS A 157 2.71 -11.83 -4.95
C HIS A 157 3.64 -12.22 -6.10
N ASP A 158 4.84 -11.64 -6.14
CA ASP A 158 5.84 -11.97 -7.15
C ASP A 158 6.24 -13.45 -7.06
N PHE A 159 6.54 -13.95 -5.86
CA PHE A 159 6.89 -15.35 -5.65
C PHE A 159 5.74 -16.30 -5.99
N LYS A 160 4.49 -15.92 -5.67
CA LYS A 160 3.31 -16.70 -6.06
C LYS A 160 3.16 -16.74 -7.58
N THR A 161 3.39 -15.62 -8.25
CA THR A 161 3.37 -15.56 -9.72
C THR A 161 4.46 -16.43 -10.30
N GLY A 162 5.69 -16.34 -9.77
CA GLY A 162 6.82 -17.19 -10.16
C GLY A 162 6.57 -18.68 -9.94
N HIS A 163 5.90 -19.06 -8.85
CA HIS A 163 5.48 -20.44 -8.58
C HIS A 163 4.47 -20.93 -9.62
N LEU A 164 3.45 -20.11 -9.95
CA LEU A 164 2.44 -20.45 -10.96
C LEU A 164 3.01 -20.53 -12.38
N THR A 165 4.01 -19.70 -12.72
CA THR A 165 4.69 -19.70 -14.02
C THR A 165 5.89 -20.64 -14.07
N MET A 166 6.15 -21.42 -13.02
CA MET A 166 7.32 -22.31 -12.89
C MET A 166 8.66 -21.57 -13.13
N THR A 167 8.71 -20.28 -12.84
CA THR A 167 9.90 -19.46 -12.98
C THR A 167 10.84 -19.67 -11.79
N SER A 168 12.14 -19.72 -12.04
CA SER A 168 13.11 -19.97 -10.97
C SER A 168 13.11 -18.83 -9.93
N PRO A 169 12.95 -19.14 -8.62
CA PRO A 169 12.94 -18.12 -7.55
C PRO A 169 14.23 -17.28 -7.47
N ARG A 170 15.36 -17.86 -7.86
CA ARG A 170 16.66 -17.17 -7.89
C ARG A 170 16.72 -16.07 -8.94
N SER A 171 16.19 -16.33 -10.14
CA SER A 171 16.11 -15.33 -11.19
C SER A 171 15.18 -14.19 -10.79
N LEU A 172 14.04 -14.52 -10.17
CA LEU A 172 13.09 -13.53 -9.67
C LEU A 172 13.73 -12.62 -8.60
N LEU A 173 14.45 -13.20 -7.64
CA LEU A 173 15.17 -12.43 -6.63
C LEU A 173 16.28 -11.55 -7.21
N ALA A 174 17.04 -12.06 -8.18
CA ALA A 174 18.04 -11.27 -8.88
C ALA A 174 17.40 -10.08 -9.62
N ALA A 175 16.29 -10.31 -10.32
CA ALA A 175 15.54 -9.26 -11.00
C ALA A 175 14.99 -8.21 -10.01
N GLN A 176 14.46 -8.62 -8.86
CA GLN A 176 14.01 -7.72 -7.80
C GLN A 176 15.16 -6.89 -7.22
N PHE A 177 16.34 -7.48 -7.04
CA PHE A 177 17.52 -6.75 -6.57
C PHE A 177 17.96 -5.68 -7.58
N VAL A 178 18.03 -6.04 -8.86
CA VAL A 178 18.35 -5.09 -9.95
C VAL A 178 17.31 -3.98 -10.03
N GLY A 179 16.01 -4.33 -9.99
CA GLY A 179 14.91 -3.38 -10.01
C GLY A 179 14.95 -2.42 -8.81
N THR A 180 15.22 -2.94 -7.61
CA THR A 180 15.36 -2.14 -6.39
C THR A 180 16.58 -1.21 -6.48
N ALA A 181 17.72 -1.71 -6.95
CA ALA A 181 18.93 -0.91 -7.12
C ALA A 181 18.71 0.24 -8.11
N MET A 182 18.06 -0.03 -9.25
CA MET A 182 17.68 1.00 -10.21
C MET A 182 16.68 2.00 -9.59
N GLY A 183 15.69 1.51 -8.83
CA GLY A 183 14.73 2.35 -8.12
C GLY A 183 15.38 3.29 -7.10
N CYS A 184 16.39 2.82 -6.37
CA CYS A 184 17.17 3.64 -5.43
C CYS A 184 17.92 4.81 -6.09
N ILE A 185 18.18 4.75 -7.40
CA ILE A 185 18.83 5.82 -8.17
C ILE A 185 17.78 6.69 -8.85
N VAL A 186 16.86 6.06 -9.60
CA VAL A 186 15.88 6.78 -10.43
C VAL A 186 14.88 7.54 -9.56
N ALA A 187 14.32 6.93 -8.50
CA ALA A 187 13.30 7.57 -7.68
C ALA A 187 13.75 8.89 -7.02
N PRO A 188 14.90 8.97 -6.32
CA PRO A 188 15.34 10.24 -5.75
C PRO A 188 15.75 11.27 -6.81
N LEU A 189 16.34 10.84 -7.94
CA LEU A 189 16.67 11.77 -9.03
C LEU A 189 15.42 12.39 -9.64
N THR A 190 14.39 11.59 -9.90
CA THR A 190 13.09 12.07 -10.37
C THR A 190 12.47 13.00 -9.33
N PHE A 191 12.46 12.63 -8.05
CA PHE A 191 11.97 13.50 -6.99
C PHE A 191 12.70 14.86 -6.95
N LEU A 192 14.02 14.87 -7.01
CA LEU A 192 14.83 16.09 -7.01
C LEU A 192 14.57 16.96 -8.24
N LEU A 193 14.38 16.34 -9.42
CA LEU A 193 14.02 17.05 -10.64
C LEU A 193 12.69 17.79 -10.46
N PHE A 194 11.65 17.09 -9.99
CA PHE A 194 10.34 17.69 -9.74
C PHE A 194 10.40 18.76 -8.64
N TYR A 195 11.13 18.49 -7.56
CA TYR A 195 11.27 19.41 -6.44
C TYR A 195 11.99 20.72 -6.79
N ASN A 196 12.98 20.67 -7.70
CA ASN A 196 13.68 21.85 -8.16
C ASN A 196 12.96 22.58 -9.31
N ALA A 197 12.22 21.85 -10.16
CA ALA A 197 11.53 22.42 -11.31
C ALA A 197 10.19 23.07 -10.93
N PHE A 198 9.50 22.55 -9.93
CA PHE A 198 8.18 23.00 -9.51
C PHE A 198 8.16 23.42 -8.05
N ASP A 199 7.30 24.39 -7.72
CA ASP A 199 7.10 24.86 -6.34
C ASP A 199 6.22 23.90 -5.55
N ILE A 200 6.75 22.71 -5.29
CA ILE A 200 6.05 21.61 -4.63
C ILE A 200 5.87 21.91 -3.14
N GLY A 201 4.62 21.91 -2.68
CA GLY A 201 4.29 22.16 -1.29
C GLY A 201 3.81 23.58 -1.00
N ASN A 202 3.80 24.48 -2.00
CA ASN A 202 3.18 25.78 -1.85
C ASN A 202 1.64 25.64 -1.71
N PRO A 203 1.03 26.09 -0.60
CA PRO A 203 -0.41 25.98 -0.37
C PRO A 203 -1.26 26.79 -1.35
N ASP A 204 -0.70 27.86 -1.91
CA ASP A 204 -1.35 28.76 -2.87
C ASP A 204 -0.98 28.43 -4.33
N GLY A 205 0.01 27.54 -4.52
CA GLY A 205 0.46 27.07 -5.82
C GLY A 205 -0.41 25.94 -6.39
N TYR A 206 -0.11 25.59 -7.65
CA TYR A 206 -0.74 24.45 -8.33
C TYR A 206 -0.27 23.10 -7.76
N TRP A 207 1.01 22.99 -7.41
CA TRP A 207 1.66 21.76 -6.96
C TRP A 207 1.60 21.58 -5.43
N LYS A 208 0.38 21.43 -4.90
CA LYS A 208 0.17 21.21 -3.46
C LYS A 208 0.67 19.81 -3.06
N ALA A 209 1.15 19.68 -1.82
CA ALA A 209 1.57 18.40 -1.23
C ALA A 209 0.53 17.90 -0.20
N PRO A 210 -0.70 17.51 -0.62
CA PRO A 210 -1.80 17.21 0.30
C PRO A 210 -1.46 16.07 1.26
N TYR A 211 -0.82 15.01 0.76
CA TYR A 211 -0.39 13.89 1.59
C TYR A 211 0.68 14.30 2.62
N GLY A 212 1.62 15.18 2.27
CA GLY A 212 2.63 15.68 3.20
C GLY A 212 2.00 16.39 4.40
N LEU A 213 1.01 17.24 4.15
CA LEU A 213 0.26 17.93 5.20
C LEU A 213 -0.49 16.94 6.11
N ILE A 214 -1.15 15.94 5.52
CA ILE A 214 -1.90 14.92 6.26
C ILE A 214 -0.99 14.12 7.19
N TYR A 215 0.13 13.60 6.68
CA TYR A 215 1.06 12.80 7.47
C TYR A 215 1.75 13.62 8.54
N ARG A 216 2.10 14.89 8.26
CA ARG A 216 2.62 15.82 9.27
C ARG A 216 1.61 16.03 10.40
N ASN A 217 0.35 16.31 10.06
CA ASN A 217 -0.70 16.50 11.06
C ASN A 217 -0.96 15.22 11.85
N MET A 218 -0.94 14.03 11.22
CA MET A 218 -1.03 12.75 11.94
C MET A 218 0.12 12.57 12.93
N ALA A 219 1.34 12.95 12.56
CA ALA A 219 2.49 12.86 13.43
C ALA A 219 2.41 13.85 14.61
N ILE A 220 1.97 15.09 14.37
CA ILE A 220 1.68 16.07 15.44
C ILE A 220 0.61 15.54 16.39
N LEU A 221 -0.47 14.95 15.87
CA LEU A 221 -1.50 14.32 16.68
C LEU A 221 -0.97 13.15 17.52
N GLY A 222 -0.01 12.39 17.01
CA GLY A 222 0.67 11.35 17.77
C GLY A 222 1.51 11.89 18.92
N VAL A 223 2.10 13.08 18.76
CA VAL A 223 2.97 13.73 19.75
C VAL A 223 2.17 14.46 20.83
N GLU A 224 1.24 15.31 20.42
CA GLU A 224 0.51 16.21 21.32
C GLU A 224 -0.80 15.61 21.83
N GLY A 225 -1.23 14.49 21.23
CA GLY A 225 -2.45 13.79 21.58
C GLY A 225 -3.72 14.45 21.04
N PHE A 226 -4.86 13.99 21.54
CA PHE A 226 -6.17 14.40 21.02
C PHE A 226 -6.60 15.83 21.43
N SER A 227 -5.83 16.49 22.30
CA SER A 227 -6.10 17.85 22.81
C SER A 227 -5.88 18.95 21.76
N VAL A 228 -5.15 18.66 20.68
CA VAL A 228 -4.88 19.61 19.59
C VAL A 228 -6.01 19.66 18.57
N LEU A 229 -6.92 18.68 18.59
CA LEU A 229 -8.00 18.64 17.61
C LEU A 229 -9.01 19.78 17.86
N PRO A 230 -9.52 20.42 16.78
CA PRO A 230 -10.58 21.42 16.89
C PRO A 230 -11.81 20.88 17.65
N LYS A 231 -12.55 21.80 18.29
CA LYS A 231 -13.81 21.47 18.97
C LYS A 231 -14.74 20.70 18.01
N HIS A 232 -15.33 19.60 18.51
CA HIS A 232 -16.17 18.64 17.75
C HIS A 232 -15.48 17.77 16.69
N CYS A 233 -14.19 17.94 16.40
CA CYS A 233 -13.50 17.11 15.40
C CYS A 233 -13.44 15.63 15.82
N LEU A 234 -13.26 15.34 17.11
CA LEU A 234 -13.34 13.98 17.65
C LEU A 234 -14.74 13.37 17.50
N ALA A 235 -15.79 14.14 17.76
CA ALA A 235 -17.16 13.68 17.61
C ALA A 235 -17.48 13.36 16.14
N LEU A 236 -17.13 14.28 15.22
CA LEU A 236 -17.31 14.09 13.78
C LEU A 236 -16.50 12.90 13.25
N SER A 237 -15.23 12.78 13.64
CA SER A 237 -14.39 11.65 13.23
C SER A 237 -14.92 10.32 13.78
N GLY A 238 -15.46 10.30 15.01
CA GLY A 238 -16.15 9.14 15.57
C GLY A 238 -17.40 8.75 14.79
N VAL A 239 -18.24 9.72 14.40
CA VAL A 239 -19.43 9.49 13.57
C VAL A 239 -19.05 8.94 12.19
N PHE A 240 -18.11 9.57 11.49
CA PHE A 240 -17.66 9.09 10.18
C PHE A 240 -16.95 7.74 10.26
N PHE A 241 -16.24 7.48 11.37
CA PHE A 241 -15.64 6.19 11.63
C PHE A 241 -16.69 5.11 11.81
N ALA A 242 -17.71 5.35 12.64
CA ALA A 242 -18.82 4.43 12.86
C ALA A 242 -19.60 4.20 11.56
N PHE A 243 -19.89 5.27 10.81
CA PHE A 243 -20.53 5.19 9.50
C PHE A 243 -19.73 4.32 8.53
N ALA A 244 -18.42 4.57 8.38
CA ALA A 244 -17.56 3.78 7.51
C ALA A 244 -17.51 2.31 7.96
N PHE A 245 -17.36 2.06 9.26
CA PHE A 245 -17.34 0.70 9.81
C PHE A 245 -18.65 -0.04 9.56
N VAL A 246 -19.80 0.60 9.82
CA VAL A 246 -21.12 0.03 9.58
C VAL A 246 -21.34 -0.26 8.10
N LEU A 247 -20.92 0.62 7.19
CA LEU A 247 -21.00 0.35 5.75
C LEU A 247 -20.15 -0.84 5.33
N SER A 248 -18.92 -0.96 5.83
CA SER A 248 -18.05 -2.11 5.51
C SER A 248 -18.63 -3.42 6.05
N VAL A 249 -19.18 -3.41 7.27
CA VAL A 249 -19.89 -4.56 7.87
C VAL A 249 -21.16 -4.90 7.07
N ALA A 250 -21.98 -3.91 6.74
CA ALA A 250 -23.19 -4.08 5.96
C ALA A 250 -22.86 -4.70 4.59
N ARG A 251 -21.80 -4.24 3.93
CA ARG A 251 -21.36 -4.80 2.64
C ARG A 251 -21.07 -6.30 2.71
N ASP A 252 -20.48 -6.78 3.80
CA ASP A 252 -20.11 -8.19 3.96
C ASP A 252 -21.26 -9.08 4.45
N ILE A 253 -22.24 -8.53 5.18
CA ILE A 253 -23.40 -9.28 5.68
C ILE A 253 -24.53 -9.32 4.65
N LEU A 254 -24.71 -8.25 3.86
CA LEU A 254 -25.85 -8.16 2.95
C LEU A 254 -25.74 -9.14 1.76
N PRO A 255 -26.87 -9.62 1.21
CA PRO A 255 -26.88 -10.43 0.00
C PRO A 255 -26.20 -9.69 -1.15
N ARG A 256 -25.54 -10.42 -2.06
CA ARG A 256 -24.79 -9.87 -3.22
C ARG A 256 -25.55 -8.82 -4.05
N LYS A 257 -26.89 -8.88 -4.09
CA LYS A 257 -27.74 -7.88 -4.76
C LYS A 257 -27.68 -6.51 -4.09
N TYR A 258 -27.73 -6.46 -2.76
CA TYR A 258 -27.71 -5.22 -1.98
C TYR A 258 -26.29 -4.77 -1.63
N ALA A 259 -25.37 -5.71 -1.39
CA ALA A 259 -23.96 -5.43 -1.14
C ALA A 259 -23.28 -4.65 -2.29
N ARG A 260 -23.79 -4.80 -3.53
CA ARG A 260 -23.28 -4.07 -4.70
C ARG A 260 -23.69 -2.59 -4.71
N LEU A 261 -24.72 -2.22 -3.97
CA LEU A 261 -25.23 -0.83 -3.85
C LEU A 261 -24.58 -0.09 -2.68
N VAL A 262 -23.92 -0.80 -1.76
CA VAL A 262 -23.29 -0.18 -0.59
C VAL A 262 -22.07 0.65 -1.04
N PRO A 263 -22.04 1.96 -0.74
CA PRO A 263 -20.93 2.81 -1.13
C PRO A 263 -19.66 2.42 -0.38
N LEU A 264 -18.52 2.55 -1.06
CA LEU A 264 -17.20 2.24 -0.50
C LEU A 264 -16.65 3.46 0.23
N PRO A 265 -16.50 3.43 1.57
CA PRO A 265 -16.05 4.60 2.33
C PRO A 265 -14.67 5.11 1.88
N MET A 266 -13.77 4.19 1.48
CA MET A 266 -12.46 4.56 0.96
C MET A 266 -12.54 5.28 -0.39
N ALA A 267 -13.38 4.81 -1.33
CA ALA A 267 -13.57 5.47 -2.61
C ALA A 267 -14.20 6.86 -2.45
N MET A 268 -15.10 7.01 -1.47
CA MET A 268 -15.66 8.33 -1.12
C MET A 268 -14.61 9.28 -0.56
N ALA A 269 -13.64 8.77 0.22
CA ALA A 269 -12.65 9.61 0.91
C ALA A 269 -11.55 10.15 0.00
N VAL A 270 -11.14 9.43 -1.07
CA VAL A 270 -10.00 9.83 -1.92
C VAL A 270 -10.19 11.20 -2.59
N PRO A 271 -11.34 11.52 -3.21
CA PRO A 271 -11.55 12.83 -3.82
C PRO A 271 -11.49 14.00 -2.84
N PHE A 272 -11.89 13.80 -1.57
CA PHE A 272 -11.77 14.83 -0.53
C PHE A 272 -10.30 15.16 -0.20
N LEU A 273 -9.36 14.26 -0.49
CA LEU A 273 -7.93 14.45 -0.20
C LEU A 273 -7.14 14.95 -1.41
N VAL A 274 -7.49 14.47 -2.61
CA VAL A 274 -6.74 14.76 -3.85
C VAL A 274 -7.36 15.92 -4.64
N GLY A 275 -8.68 16.06 -4.62
CA GLY A 275 -9.43 17.08 -5.35
C GLY A 275 -10.64 16.52 -6.09
N GLY A 276 -11.56 17.42 -6.43
CA GLY A 276 -12.82 17.07 -7.10
C GLY A 276 -12.66 16.46 -8.50
N SER A 277 -11.58 16.81 -9.22
CA SER A 277 -11.27 16.23 -10.54
C SER A 277 -11.17 14.71 -10.48
N PHE A 278 -10.56 14.18 -9.42
CA PHE A 278 -10.44 12.73 -9.22
C PHE A 278 -11.81 12.04 -9.09
N ALA A 279 -12.82 12.73 -8.53
CA ALA A 279 -14.18 12.20 -8.44
C ALA A 279 -14.82 12.08 -9.83
N ILE A 280 -14.58 13.06 -10.70
CA ILE A 280 -15.07 13.08 -12.08
C ILE A 280 -14.43 11.93 -12.86
N ASP A 281 -13.10 11.78 -12.76
CA ASP A 281 -12.36 10.72 -13.44
C ASP A 281 -12.83 9.33 -12.99
N MET A 282 -13.03 9.12 -11.68
CA MET A 282 -13.58 7.87 -11.15
C MET A 282 -15.01 7.61 -11.65
N CYS A 283 -15.84 8.65 -11.78
CA CYS A 283 -17.20 8.54 -12.29
C CYS A 283 -17.21 8.13 -13.77
N VAL A 284 -16.41 8.79 -14.60
CA VAL A 284 -16.25 8.47 -16.03
C VAL A 284 -15.69 7.06 -16.20
N GLY A 285 -14.64 6.70 -15.46
CA GLY A 285 -14.09 5.34 -15.48
C GLY A 285 -15.11 4.28 -15.08
N SER A 286 -15.89 4.54 -14.03
CA SER A 286 -16.97 3.64 -13.59
C SER A 286 -18.08 3.50 -14.62
N LEU A 287 -18.43 4.58 -15.33
CA LEU A 287 -19.41 4.56 -16.41
C LEU A 287 -18.92 3.71 -17.59
N ILE A 288 -17.66 3.85 -17.98
CA ILE A 288 -17.04 3.02 -19.03
C ILE A 288 -17.11 1.55 -18.65
N VAL A 289 -16.69 1.20 -17.43
CA VAL A 289 -16.75 -0.18 -16.91
C VAL A 289 -18.19 -0.70 -16.85
N PHE A 290 -19.16 0.15 -16.50
CA PHE A 290 -20.58 -0.21 -16.46
C PHE A 290 -21.13 -0.53 -17.87
N VAL A 291 -20.84 0.32 -18.85
CA VAL A 291 -21.22 0.12 -20.25
C VAL A 291 -20.59 -1.17 -20.79
N TYR A 292 -19.30 -1.37 -20.55
CA TYR A 292 -18.57 -2.56 -21.02
C TYR A 292 -19.14 -3.86 -20.41
N ASN A 293 -19.46 -3.85 -19.11
CA ASN A 293 -20.12 -4.98 -18.44
C ASN A 293 -21.54 -5.25 -18.96
N LYS A 294 -22.25 -4.23 -19.44
CA LYS A 294 -23.60 -4.36 -20.00
C LYS A 294 -23.56 -4.94 -21.43
N MET A 295 -22.49 -4.67 -22.17
CA MET A 295 -22.28 -5.22 -23.51
C MET A 295 -21.80 -6.68 -23.46
N ASN A 296 -20.67 -6.95 -22.82
CA ASN A 296 -20.06 -8.29 -22.76
C ASN A 296 -19.46 -8.58 -21.38
N ARG A 297 -20.20 -9.32 -20.56
CA ARG A 297 -19.82 -9.60 -19.16
C ARG A 297 -18.57 -10.48 -19.01
N ASN A 298 -18.37 -11.43 -19.93
CA ASN A 298 -17.25 -12.38 -19.87
C ASN A 298 -15.95 -11.74 -20.36
N GLU A 299 -16.04 -10.89 -21.39
CA GLU A 299 -14.89 -10.18 -21.96
C GLU A 299 -14.44 -9.01 -21.08
N ALA A 300 -15.39 -8.36 -20.38
CA ALA A 300 -15.12 -7.27 -19.45
C ALA A 300 -14.12 -7.65 -18.35
N ALA A 301 -14.13 -8.89 -17.88
CA ALA A 301 -13.24 -9.34 -16.81
C ALA A 301 -11.75 -9.18 -17.17
N PHE A 302 -11.39 -9.37 -18.45
CA PHE A 302 -10.01 -9.28 -18.92
C PHE A 302 -9.71 -7.93 -19.60
N MET A 303 -10.68 -7.37 -20.31
CA MET A 303 -10.51 -6.10 -21.03
C MET A 303 -10.45 -4.89 -20.11
N VAL A 304 -11.17 -4.88 -18.98
CA VAL A 304 -11.18 -3.73 -18.05
C VAL A 304 -9.78 -3.44 -17.48
N PRO A 305 -9.05 -4.43 -16.92
CA PRO A 305 -7.67 -4.20 -16.50
C PRO A 305 -6.75 -3.74 -17.63
N ALA A 306 -6.90 -4.31 -18.83
CA ALA A 306 -6.09 -3.94 -19.99
C ALA A 306 -6.32 -2.49 -20.42
N VAL A 307 -7.58 -2.07 -20.58
CA VAL A 307 -7.94 -0.69 -20.93
C VAL A 307 -7.51 0.29 -19.84
N ALA A 308 -7.73 -0.04 -18.57
CA ALA A 308 -7.29 0.79 -17.45
C ALA A 308 -5.76 0.98 -17.45
N SER A 309 -4.99 -0.09 -17.68
CA SER A 309 -3.53 0.00 -17.78
C SER A 309 -3.07 0.85 -18.97
N GLY A 310 -3.77 0.75 -20.11
CA GLY A 310 -3.50 1.57 -21.29
C GLY A 310 -3.78 3.06 -21.05
N LEU A 311 -4.86 3.39 -20.35
CA LEU A 311 -5.18 4.79 -19.98
C LEU A 311 -4.14 5.38 -19.02
N ILE A 312 -3.71 4.62 -18.00
CA ILE A 312 -2.64 5.04 -17.08
C ILE A 312 -1.32 5.26 -17.83
N CYS A 313 -0.98 4.33 -18.73
CA CYS A 313 0.20 4.46 -19.57
C CYS A 313 0.12 5.70 -20.47
N GLY A 314 -1.04 5.95 -21.09
CA GLY A 314 -1.29 7.11 -21.94
C GLY A 314 -1.13 8.44 -21.20
N ASP A 315 -1.64 8.53 -19.97
CA ASP A 315 -1.46 9.71 -19.11
C ASP A 315 0.04 9.94 -18.78
N GLY A 316 0.77 8.85 -18.49
CA GLY A 316 2.22 8.90 -18.30
C GLY A 316 2.97 9.39 -19.55
N VAL A 317 2.58 8.93 -20.74
CA VAL A 317 3.16 9.38 -22.03
C VAL A 317 2.93 10.87 -22.25
N TRP A 318 1.77 11.42 -21.91
CA TRP A 318 1.48 12.86 -22.06
C TRP A 318 2.16 13.73 -20.99
N THR A 319 2.44 13.14 -19.82
CA THR A 319 3.18 13.82 -18.74
C THR A 319 4.63 14.10 -19.15
N PHE A 320 5.24 13.27 -20.00
CA PHE A 320 6.63 13.45 -20.40
C PHE A 320 6.87 14.72 -21.26
N PRO A 321 6.17 14.95 -22.39
CA PRO A 321 6.29 16.18 -23.16
C PRO A 321 5.94 17.42 -22.34
N SER A 322 4.89 17.36 -21.52
CA SER A 322 4.49 18.50 -20.68
C SER A 322 5.57 18.86 -19.65
N SER A 323 6.23 17.85 -19.06
CA SER A 323 7.37 18.06 -18.17
C SER A 323 8.59 18.67 -18.90
N VAL A 324 8.88 18.23 -20.13
CA VAL A 324 9.96 18.82 -20.95
C VAL A 324 9.66 20.28 -21.31
N LEU A 325 8.42 20.59 -21.70
CA LEU A 325 7.98 21.96 -21.99
C LEU A 325 8.05 22.86 -20.74
N ALA A 326 7.68 22.33 -19.58
CA ALA A 326 7.79 23.02 -18.30
C ALA A 326 9.26 23.30 -17.93
N LEU A 327 10.15 22.32 -18.10
CA LEU A 327 11.59 22.48 -17.90
C LEU A 327 12.20 23.52 -18.85
N ALA A 328 11.74 23.57 -20.10
CA ALA A 328 12.13 24.58 -21.08
C ALA A 328 11.54 25.98 -20.81
N LYS A 329 10.74 26.15 -19.75
CA LYS A 329 10.04 27.39 -19.38
C LYS A 329 9.20 27.97 -20.53
N ILE A 330 8.72 27.11 -21.43
CA ILE A 330 7.87 27.53 -22.55
C ILE A 330 6.52 27.94 -21.96
N LYS A 331 6.15 29.20 -22.12
CA LYS A 331 4.84 29.68 -21.68
C LYS A 331 3.76 29.00 -22.53
N PRO A 332 2.75 28.37 -21.91
CA PRO A 332 1.65 27.80 -22.67
C PRO A 332 0.97 28.91 -23.50
N PRO A 333 0.65 28.66 -24.78
CA PRO A 333 0.08 29.69 -25.66
C PRO A 333 -1.32 30.16 -25.21
N ILE A 334 -1.99 29.38 -24.35
CA ILE A 334 -3.31 29.70 -23.79
C ILE A 334 -3.28 29.44 -22.28
N CYS A 335 -3.42 30.49 -21.48
CA CYS A 335 -3.67 30.40 -20.04
C CYS A 335 -5.16 30.61 -19.79
N MET A 336 -5.92 29.53 -19.55
CA MET A 336 -7.28 29.64 -19.00
C MET A 336 -7.21 29.75 -17.48
N LYS A 337 -7.59 30.91 -16.95
CA LYS A 337 -7.76 31.14 -15.52
C LYS A 337 -9.27 31.16 -15.22
N PHE A 338 -9.76 30.16 -14.50
CA PHE A 338 -11.13 30.16 -14.00
C PHE A 338 -11.18 30.97 -12.72
N THR A 339 -11.64 32.22 -12.81
CA THR A 339 -11.95 33.05 -11.64
C THR A 339 -13.33 32.67 -11.11
N PRO A 340 -13.51 32.49 -9.79
CA PRO A 340 -14.85 32.32 -9.22
C PRO A 340 -15.69 33.55 -9.56
N GLY A 341 -16.90 33.33 -10.08
CA GLY A 341 -17.84 34.39 -10.40
C GLY A 341 -18.19 35.17 -9.13
N THR A 342 -18.05 36.48 -9.21
CA THR A 342 -18.43 37.46 -8.17
C THR A 342 -19.90 37.41 -7.82
#